data_AF-A0A2T5J3X1-F1
#
_entry.id   AF-A0A2T5J3X1-F1
#
_cell.length_a   1.000
_cell.length_b   1.000
_cell.length_c   1.000
_cell.angle_alpha   90.00
_cell.angle_beta   90.00
_cell.angle_gamma   90.00
#
_symmetry.space_group_name_H-M   'P 1'
#
loop_
_entity.id
_entity.type
_entity.pdbx_description
1 polymer ?
#
loop_
_entity_poly.entity_id
_entity_poly.type
_entity_poly.pdbx_seq_one_letter_code
_entity_poly.pdbx_strand_id
1 'polypeptide(L)'
;MSTDPNIEMPWFLYAHPHVRNLAWVLASPSLLSYLPDFQLPLTVLDDAFWQRQYVAYQSRLHYLDAHPHVLDQFFAQHHNHRLGYYFEYLLLFWLQDSAYHSFRLIKHRATLFQDKTTVGELDFVVKNQETGDIEHWEVAIKFYLGYDPLTQAESWLGANDNDSLARKLQHLATKQFRFSHYQDNTLTKRCLIVKGRLFYPLVDKSLFARAHSPTVPCLADQHLQGNWLMYDDFLQHPDVAQLQWRQAAREEWLTHHQPSKQLALAQVNDVRPLSSERAALWIGFDDQQQEQARCFVRVLPRP
;
A
#
# COMPACT_ATOMS: atom_id res chain seq x y z
N MET A 1 4.83 -1.47 22.07
CA MET A 1 6.24 -1.09 21.89
C MET A 1 6.28 0.18 21.06
N SER A 2 6.89 1.22 21.62
CA SER A 2 7.17 2.50 20.97
C SER A 2 7.80 2.26 19.60
N THR A 3 7.27 2.85 18.52
CA THR A 3 8.12 3.11 17.37
C THR A 3 9.09 4.19 17.82
N ASP A 4 10.29 3.75 18.19
CA ASP A 4 11.44 4.57 18.52
C ASP A 4 11.55 5.73 17.49
N PRO A 5 11.63 7.00 17.92
CA PRO A 5 11.74 8.16 17.02
C PRO A 5 12.99 8.13 16.11
N ASN A 6 13.86 7.11 16.24
CA ASN A 6 15.07 6.91 15.46
C ASN A 6 15.08 5.72 14.50
N ILE A 7 13.96 4.99 14.28
CA ILE A 7 13.92 4.02 13.19
C ILE A 7 13.56 4.76 11.91
N GLU A 8 14.59 5.26 11.21
CA GLU A 8 14.46 5.64 9.81
C GLU A 8 13.84 4.46 9.06
N MET A 9 12.67 4.69 8.46
CA MET A 9 11.99 3.67 7.69
C MET A 9 12.92 3.20 6.56
N PRO A 10 13.10 1.87 6.33
CA PRO A 10 14.18 1.38 5.47
C PRO A 10 14.17 1.95 4.05
N TRP A 11 12.99 2.32 3.54
CA TRP A 11 12.87 2.92 2.21
C TRP A 11 13.37 4.37 2.13
N PHE A 12 13.59 5.09 3.23
CA PHE A 12 14.13 6.47 3.19
C PHE A 12 15.59 6.56 2.74
N LEU A 13 16.29 5.42 2.72
CA LEU A 13 17.67 5.32 2.27
C LEU A 13 17.85 5.52 0.76
N TYR A 14 16.76 5.50 -0.03
CA TYR A 14 16.83 5.45 -1.49
C TYR A 14 16.30 6.74 -2.13
N ALA A 15 17.15 7.40 -2.92
CA ALA A 15 16.81 8.66 -3.57
C ALA A 15 15.86 8.46 -4.76
N HIS A 16 16.07 7.41 -5.56
CA HIS A 16 15.32 7.16 -6.79
C HIS A 16 13.87 6.71 -6.48
N PRO A 17 12.84 7.36 -7.05
CA PRO A 17 11.45 7.10 -6.66
C PRO A 17 10.97 5.66 -6.82
N HIS A 18 11.30 5.01 -7.93
CA HIS A 18 10.89 3.63 -8.15
C HIS A 18 11.63 2.66 -7.23
N VAL A 19 12.90 2.94 -6.89
CA VAL A 19 13.69 2.12 -5.97
C VAL A 19 13.18 2.27 -4.54
N ARG A 20 12.88 3.50 -4.13
CA ARG A 20 12.22 3.81 -2.86
C ARG A 20 10.89 3.08 -2.71
N ASN A 21 10.05 3.12 -3.74
CA ASN A 21 8.78 2.40 -3.73
C ASN A 21 8.97 0.88 -3.72
N LEU A 22 9.98 0.36 -4.41
CA LEU A 22 10.33 -1.07 -4.36
C LEU A 22 10.78 -1.49 -2.95
N ALA A 23 11.62 -0.69 -2.31
CA ALA A 23 12.03 -0.89 -0.92
C ALA A 23 10.82 -0.87 0.03
N TRP A 24 9.87 0.03 -0.19
CA TRP A 24 8.62 0.06 0.59
C TRP A 24 7.79 -1.19 0.38
N VAL A 25 7.65 -1.68 -0.85
CA VAL A 25 6.97 -2.95 -1.13
C VAL A 25 7.61 -4.11 -0.37
N LEU A 26 8.93 -4.12 -0.20
CA LEU A 26 9.64 -5.20 0.49
C LEU A 26 9.73 -5.03 2.01
N ALA A 27 9.59 -3.81 2.54
CA ALA A 27 9.84 -3.52 3.97
C ALA A 27 8.64 -2.92 4.72
N SER A 28 7.60 -2.47 4.03
CA SER A 28 6.42 -1.92 4.72
C SER A 28 5.67 -3.04 5.46
N PRO A 29 5.05 -2.73 6.60
CA PRO A 29 4.23 -3.70 7.32
C PRO A 29 3.03 -4.14 6.47
N SER A 30 2.58 -5.36 6.71
CA SER A 30 1.32 -5.87 6.18
C SER A 30 0.13 -5.10 6.77
N LEU A 31 -0.93 -4.97 5.99
CA LEU A 31 -2.17 -4.31 6.42
C LEU A 31 -3.08 -5.27 7.20
N LEU A 32 -3.09 -6.55 6.80
CA LEU A 32 -3.87 -7.61 7.44
C LEU A 32 -2.93 -8.56 8.19
N SER A 33 -3.39 -9.09 9.33
CA SER A 33 -2.74 -10.18 10.06
C SER A 33 -3.31 -11.54 9.67
N TYR A 34 -4.59 -11.61 9.29
CA TYR A 34 -5.27 -12.78 8.76
C TYR A 34 -6.45 -12.36 7.87
N LEU A 35 -7.03 -13.31 7.12
CA LEU A 35 -8.27 -13.11 6.36
C LEU A 35 -9.45 -13.72 7.15
N PRO A 36 -10.41 -12.93 7.65
CA PRO A 36 -11.60 -13.46 8.31
C PRO A 36 -12.50 -14.22 7.35
N ASP A 37 -13.35 -15.10 7.90
CA ASP A 37 -14.40 -15.84 7.19
C ASP A 37 -13.92 -16.66 5.98
N PHE A 38 -12.64 -17.05 5.98
CA PHE A 38 -12.05 -17.91 4.96
C PHE A 38 -11.73 -19.30 5.51
N GLN A 39 -12.22 -20.34 4.84
CA GLN A 39 -12.23 -21.71 5.39
C GLN A 39 -11.02 -22.56 5.00
N LEU A 40 -10.30 -22.19 3.94
CA LEU A 40 -9.13 -22.95 3.47
C LEU A 40 -7.84 -22.41 4.10
N PRO A 41 -6.78 -23.24 4.19
CA PRO A 41 -5.47 -22.76 4.59
C PRO A 41 -5.00 -21.59 3.71
N LEU A 42 -4.65 -20.49 4.36
CA LEU A 42 -4.13 -19.27 3.76
C LEU A 42 -2.97 -18.77 4.61
N THR A 43 -1.89 -18.35 3.96
CA THR A 43 -0.77 -17.67 4.62
C THR A 43 -0.81 -16.19 4.26
N VAL A 44 -0.98 -15.30 5.24
CA VAL A 44 -0.62 -13.90 5.05
C VAL A 44 0.91 -13.82 5.07
N LEU A 45 1.51 -13.25 4.02
CA LEU A 45 2.96 -13.01 4.03
C LEU A 45 3.24 -11.83 4.96
N ASP A 46 3.66 -12.15 6.17
CA ASP A 46 3.80 -11.22 7.28
C ASP A 46 5.09 -10.38 7.22
N ASP A 47 5.26 -9.50 8.22
CA ASP A 47 6.39 -8.59 8.31
C ASP A 47 7.72 -9.35 8.44
N ALA A 48 7.73 -10.51 9.09
CA ALA A 48 8.93 -11.33 9.23
C ALA A 48 9.36 -11.94 7.88
N PHE A 49 8.41 -12.40 7.08
CA PHE A 49 8.65 -12.82 5.70
C PHE A 49 9.28 -11.69 4.88
N TRP A 50 8.63 -10.51 4.88
CA TRP A 50 9.06 -9.37 4.08
C TRP A 50 10.41 -8.81 4.52
N GLN A 51 10.69 -8.76 5.83
CA GLN A 51 11.99 -8.34 6.35
C GLN A 51 13.13 -9.22 5.81
N ARG A 52 12.94 -10.54 5.70
CA ARG A 52 13.94 -11.43 5.09
C ARG A 52 14.16 -11.11 3.61
N GLN A 53 13.08 -10.86 2.86
CA GLN A 53 13.20 -10.50 1.44
C GLN A 53 13.88 -9.13 1.25
N TYR A 54 13.55 -8.15 2.09
CA TYR A 54 14.19 -6.84 2.06
C TYR A 54 15.69 -6.94 2.32
N VAL A 55 16.11 -7.65 3.38
CA VAL A 55 17.52 -7.83 3.73
C VAL A 55 18.27 -8.54 2.59
N ALA A 56 17.68 -9.60 2.01
CA ALA A 56 18.28 -10.30 0.87
C ALA A 56 18.42 -9.41 -0.38
N TYR A 57 17.47 -8.48 -0.59
CA TYR A 57 17.45 -7.59 -1.75
C TYR A 57 18.16 -6.25 -1.53
N GLN A 58 18.67 -5.97 -0.32
CA GLN A 58 19.16 -4.63 0.05
C GLN A 58 20.35 -4.16 -0.81
N SER A 59 21.31 -5.05 -1.08
CA SER A 59 22.45 -4.72 -1.96
C SER A 59 21.99 -4.39 -3.39
N ARG A 60 20.95 -5.08 -3.87
CA ARG A 60 20.33 -4.82 -5.17
C ARG A 60 19.61 -3.48 -5.20
N LEU A 61 18.89 -3.13 -4.14
CA LEU A 61 18.25 -1.81 -4.01
C LEU A 61 19.27 -0.68 -4.06
N HIS A 62 20.39 -0.77 -3.33
CA HIS A 62 21.46 0.24 -3.41
C HIS A 62 22.06 0.36 -4.82
N TYR A 63 22.28 -0.78 -5.49
CA TYR A 63 22.75 -0.75 -6.87
C TYR A 63 21.75 -0.06 -7.81
N LEU A 64 20.46 -0.40 -7.70
CA LEU A 64 19.39 0.18 -8.51
C LEU A 64 19.21 1.67 -8.23
N ASP A 65 19.43 2.14 -7.00
CA ASP A 65 19.34 3.56 -6.66
C ASP A 65 20.41 4.39 -7.38
N ALA A 66 21.63 3.84 -7.48
CA ALA A 66 22.72 4.45 -8.24
C ALA A 66 22.60 4.24 -9.76
N HIS A 67 21.94 3.17 -10.21
CA HIS A 67 21.83 2.77 -11.62
C HIS A 67 20.37 2.37 -11.98
N PRO A 68 19.42 3.32 -11.99
CA PRO A 68 17.99 3.02 -12.06
C PRO A 68 17.51 2.57 -13.45
N HIS A 69 18.37 2.63 -14.47
CA HIS A 69 17.98 2.45 -15.87
C HIS A 69 17.15 1.18 -16.13
N VAL A 70 17.54 0.03 -15.56
CA VAL A 70 16.80 -1.23 -15.77
C VAL A 70 15.39 -1.19 -15.17
N LEU A 71 15.23 -0.53 -14.02
CA LEU A 71 13.94 -0.37 -13.35
C LEU A 71 13.07 0.64 -14.10
N ASP A 72 13.66 1.74 -14.56
CA ASP A 72 12.94 2.76 -15.35
C ASP A 72 12.47 2.20 -16.69
N GLN A 73 13.32 1.44 -17.38
CA GLN A 73 12.95 0.79 -18.63
C GLN A 73 11.81 -0.22 -18.42
N PHE A 74 11.86 -0.97 -17.32
CA PHE A 74 10.77 -1.87 -16.94
C PHE A 74 9.46 -1.10 -16.74
N PHE A 75 9.45 0.01 -16.01
CA PHE A 75 8.22 0.81 -15.82
C PHE A 75 7.75 1.53 -17.08
N ALA A 76 8.67 1.97 -17.96
CA ALA A 76 8.33 2.60 -19.23
C ALA A 76 7.56 1.66 -20.18
N GLN A 77 7.76 0.34 -20.05
CA GLN A 77 7.04 -0.68 -20.83
C GLN A 77 5.60 -0.92 -20.33
N HIS A 78 5.26 -0.45 -19.13
CA HIS A 78 3.96 -0.69 -18.51
C HIS A 78 3.11 0.60 -18.51
N HIS A 79 2.07 0.64 -19.34
CA HIS A 79 1.26 1.85 -19.54
C HIS A 79 0.17 2.10 -18.47
N ASN A 80 -0.13 1.12 -17.61
CA ASN A 80 -1.16 1.28 -16.58
C ASN A 80 -0.56 1.77 -15.26
N HIS A 81 -0.66 3.07 -15.01
CA HIS A 81 -0.10 3.69 -13.81
C HIS A 81 -1.10 3.77 -12.64
N ARG A 82 -2.24 3.06 -12.71
CA ARG A 82 -3.12 2.94 -11.54
C ARG A 82 -2.36 2.27 -10.40
N LEU A 83 -2.60 2.73 -9.18
CA LEU A 83 -1.80 2.36 -8.01
C LEU A 83 -1.71 0.85 -7.74
N GLY A 84 -2.79 0.10 -7.98
CA GLY A 84 -2.79 -1.37 -7.87
C GLY A 84 -1.82 -2.03 -8.85
N TYR A 85 -1.89 -1.66 -10.13
CA TYR A 85 -0.97 -2.14 -11.16
C TYR A 85 0.48 -1.76 -10.85
N TYR A 86 0.70 -0.52 -10.41
CA TYR A 86 2.05 -0.09 -10.04
C TYR A 86 2.63 -0.93 -8.89
N PHE A 87 1.82 -1.26 -7.86
CA PHE A 87 2.22 -2.15 -6.78
C PHE A 87 2.50 -3.58 -7.27
N GLU A 88 1.65 -4.13 -8.12
CA GLU A 88 1.87 -5.43 -8.78
C GLU A 88 3.17 -5.43 -9.59
N TYR A 89 3.45 -4.39 -10.37
CA TYR A 89 4.66 -4.28 -11.18
C TYR A 89 5.94 -4.20 -10.34
N LEU A 90 5.91 -3.53 -9.18
CA LEU A 90 7.04 -3.55 -8.24
C LEU A 90 7.33 -4.97 -7.73
N LEU A 91 6.28 -5.71 -7.35
CA LEU A 91 6.42 -7.12 -6.96
C LEU A 91 6.89 -7.99 -8.12
N LEU A 92 6.39 -7.75 -9.33
CA LEU A 92 6.80 -8.46 -10.53
C LEU A 92 8.28 -8.24 -10.82
N PHE A 93 8.76 -7.00 -10.76
CA PHE A 93 10.17 -6.68 -10.97
C PHE A 93 11.05 -7.43 -9.97
N TRP A 94 10.68 -7.42 -8.68
CA TRP A 94 11.39 -8.19 -7.67
C TRP A 94 11.34 -9.69 -7.97
N LEU A 95 10.17 -10.27 -8.25
CA LEU A 95 9.98 -11.70 -8.56
C LEU A 95 10.75 -12.19 -9.80
N GLN A 96 11.06 -11.29 -10.74
CA GLN A 96 11.87 -11.59 -11.93
C GLN A 96 13.37 -11.63 -11.62
N ASP A 97 13.82 -11.03 -10.52
CA ASP A 97 15.21 -10.96 -10.10
C ASP A 97 15.59 -12.17 -9.22
N SER A 98 15.45 -13.36 -9.81
CA SER A 98 15.54 -14.67 -9.12
C SER A 98 16.87 -14.97 -8.43
N ALA A 99 17.89 -14.12 -8.62
CA ALA A 99 19.17 -14.25 -7.93
C ALA A 99 19.10 -13.90 -6.43
N TYR A 100 18.02 -13.23 -5.98
CA TYR A 100 17.91 -12.67 -4.64
C TYR A 100 16.82 -13.30 -3.76
N HIS A 101 16.07 -14.29 -4.27
CA HIS A 101 15.02 -14.97 -3.52
C HIS A 101 14.72 -16.35 -4.11
N SER A 102 14.09 -17.22 -3.33
CA SER A 102 13.82 -18.62 -3.69
C SER A 102 12.48 -18.84 -4.42
N PHE A 103 11.97 -17.82 -5.11
CA PHE A 103 10.67 -17.90 -5.81
C PHE A 103 10.89 -17.81 -7.31
N ARG A 104 10.44 -18.81 -8.05
CA ARG A 104 10.42 -18.74 -9.51
C ARG A 104 9.03 -18.33 -9.99
N LEU A 105 8.92 -17.20 -10.67
CA LEU A 105 7.68 -16.76 -11.31
C LEU A 105 7.24 -17.78 -12.37
N ILE A 106 6.05 -18.36 -12.23
CA ILE A 106 5.41 -19.18 -13.27
C ILE A 106 4.58 -18.27 -14.18
N LYS A 107 3.74 -17.41 -13.58
CA LYS A 107 2.91 -16.47 -14.33
C LYS A 107 2.50 -15.28 -13.47
N HIS A 108 2.55 -14.09 -14.05
CA HIS A 108 1.90 -12.89 -13.54
C HIS A 108 0.60 -12.64 -14.33
N ARG A 109 -0.46 -12.27 -13.62
CA ARG A 109 -1.84 -12.11 -14.13
C ARG A 109 -2.27 -13.33 -14.94
N ALA A 110 -2.28 -14.45 -14.24
CA ALA A 110 -2.58 -15.77 -14.78
C ALA A 110 -4.09 -15.88 -15.04
N THR A 111 -4.52 -15.48 -16.24
CA THR A 111 -5.92 -15.55 -16.65
C THR A 111 -6.39 -17.00 -16.74
N LEU A 112 -7.53 -17.27 -16.12
CA LEU A 112 -8.20 -18.57 -16.09
C LEU A 112 -9.39 -18.56 -17.05
N PHE A 113 -9.47 -19.59 -17.88
CA PHE A 113 -10.53 -19.75 -18.86
C PHE A 113 -11.35 -21.00 -18.56
N GLN A 114 -12.67 -20.87 -18.73
CA GLN A 114 -13.58 -21.98 -18.93
C GLN A 114 -14.17 -21.82 -20.34
N ASP A 115 -13.83 -22.77 -21.21
CA ASP A 115 -14.05 -22.65 -22.66
C ASP A 115 -13.44 -21.36 -23.23
N LYS A 116 -14.27 -20.47 -23.79
CA LYS A 116 -13.85 -19.17 -24.36
C LYS A 116 -14.07 -18.00 -23.39
N THR A 117 -14.50 -18.27 -22.16
CA THR A 117 -14.87 -17.25 -21.19
C THR A 117 -13.83 -17.14 -20.10
N THR A 118 -13.39 -15.92 -19.80
CA THR A 118 -12.54 -15.65 -18.64
C THR A 118 -13.37 -15.82 -17.37
N VAL A 119 -12.97 -16.76 -16.53
CA VAL A 119 -13.64 -17.04 -15.26
C VAL A 119 -12.87 -16.47 -14.06
N GLY A 120 -11.61 -16.06 -14.25
CA GLY A 120 -10.83 -15.43 -13.20
C GLY A 120 -9.44 -15.04 -13.66
N GLU A 121 -8.70 -14.44 -12.75
CA GLU A 121 -7.29 -14.09 -12.90
C GLU A 121 -6.63 -14.32 -11.54
N LEU A 122 -5.44 -14.89 -11.55
CA LEU A 122 -4.58 -15.01 -10.37
C LEU A 122 -3.47 -13.97 -10.51
N ASP A 123 -3.20 -13.17 -9.48
CA ASP A 123 -2.21 -12.10 -9.61
C ASP A 123 -0.81 -12.66 -9.87
N PHE A 124 -0.37 -13.63 -9.05
CA PHE A 124 0.86 -14.39 -9.30
C PHE A 124 0.70 -15.87 -9.02
N VAL A 125 1.29 -16.67 -9.90
CA VAL A 125 1.58 -18.09 -9.67
C VAL A 125 3.10 -18.21 -9.60
N VAL A 126 3.61 -18.72 -8.49
CA VAL A 126 5.06 -18.86 -8.24
C VAL A 126 5.39 -20.27 -7.76
N LYS A 127 6.60 -20.74 -8.06
CA LYS A 127 7.17 -21.95 -7.47
C LYS A 127 8.09 -21.52 -6.33
N ASN A 128 7.77 -21.90 -5.11
CA ASN A 128 8.70 -21.83 -3.99
C ASN A 128 9.74 -22.95 -4.14
N GLN A 129 10.99 -22.58 -4.33
CA GLN A 129 12.08 -23.53 -4.56
C GLN A 129 12.60 -24.16 -3.27
N GLU A 130 12.35 -23.55 -2.12
CA GLU A 130 12.71 -24.11 -0.80
C GLU A 130 11.73 -25.22 -0.39
N THR A 131 10.42 -24.97 -0.52
CA THR A 131 9.39 -25.92 -0.08
C THR A 131 8.93 -26.86 -1.19
N GLY A 132 9.14 -26.48 -2.45
CA GLY A 132 8.55 -27.18 -3.58
C GLY A 132 7.07 -26.86 -3.81
N ASP A 133 6.48 -25.88 -3.12
CA ASP A 133 5.09 -25.50 -3.34
C ASP A 133 4.89 -24.70 -4.62
N ILE A 134 3.72 -24.89 -5.25
CA ILE A 134 3.23 -23.94 -6.23
C ILE A 134 2.22 -23.04 -5.52
N GLU A 135 2.62 -21.80 -5.32
CA GLU A 135 1.89 -20.83 -4.54
C GLU A 135 1.08 -19.90 -5.46
N HIS A 136 -0.18 -19.68 -5.11
CA HIS A 136 -0.97 -18.57 -5.64
C HIS A 136 -0.86 -17.39 -4.69
N TRP A 137 -0.32 -16.27 -5.18
CA TRP A 137 -0.29 -15.03 -4.43
C TRP A 137 -1.34 -14.08 -4.97
N GLU A 138 -2.23 -13.63 -4.08
CA GLU A 138 -3.15 -12.52 -4.31
C GLU A 138 -2.59 -11.27 -3.63
N VAL A 139 -2.58 -10.16 -4.34
CA VAL A 139 -1.92 -8.93 -3.89
C VAL A 139 -2.87 -7.74 -3.92
N ALA A 140 -2.72 -6.84 -2.96
CA ALA A 140 -3.46 -5.60 -2.95
C ALA A 140 -2.71 -4.49 -2.22
N ILE A 141 -2.89 -3.27 -2.71
CA ILE A 141 -2.54 -2.07 -1.98
C ILE A 141 -3.81 -1.27 -1.66
N LYS A 142 -4.01 -0.89 -0.40
CA LYS A 142 -5.24 -0.23 0.07
C LYS A 142 -4.99 0.95 0.99
N PHE A 143 -5.83 1.97 0.83
CA PHE A 143 -5.81 3.19 1.63
C PHE A 143 -7.23 3.46 2.09
N TYR A 144 -7.48 3.29 3.38
CA TYR A 144 -8.82 3.41 3.97
C TYR A 144 -8.84 4.50 5.03
N LEU A 145 -9.89 5.32 5.01
CA LEU A 145 -10.24 6.30 6.02
C LEU A 145 -11.22 5.63 6.98
N GLY A 146 -10.89 5.60 8.26
CA GLY A 146 -11.71 5.05 9.32
C GLY A 146 -12.72 6.06 9.83
N TYR A 147 -13.98 5.67 9.91
CA TYR A 147 -15.06 6.43 10.52
C TYR A 147 -15.49 5.72 11.79
N ASP A 148 -15.94 6.45 12.80
CA ASP A 148 -16.44 5.79 14.01
C ASP A 148 -17.75 5.04 13.74
N PRO A 149 -17.94 3.83 14.29
CA PRO A 149 -16.97 3.09 15.11
C PRO A 149 -15.88 2.39 14.28
N LEU A 150 -14.61 2.57 14.66
CA LEU A 150 -13.43 2.01 13.98
C LEU A 150 -13.30 0.47 14.06
N THR A 151 -14.11 -0.16 14.88
CA THR A 151 -14.14 -1.62 15.08
C THR A 151 -14.93 -2.36 13.99
N GLN A 152 -15.62 -1.66 13.10
CA GLN A 152 -16.40 -2.23 11.99
C GLN A 152 -15.68 -2.07 10.65
N ALA A 153 -15.60 -3.13 9.85
CA ALA A 153 -14.91 -3.10 8.56
C ALA A 153 -15.61 -2.21 7.52
N GLU A 154 -16.92 -2.01 7.68
CA GLU A 154 -17.76 -1.13 6.86
C GLU A 154 -17.38 0.35 7.05
N SER A 155 -16.89 0.69 8.24
CA SER A 155 -16.46 2.05 8.57
C SER A 155 -15.11 2.43 7.98
N TRP A 156 -14.42 1.53 7.27
CA TRP A 156 -13.14 1.79 6.62
C TRP A 156 -13.36 1.97 5.12
N LEU A 157 -13.49 3.23 4.69
CA LEU A 157 -13.85 3.60 3.32
C LEU A 157 -12.61 4.06 2.53
N GLY A 158 -12.54 3.69 1.26
CA GLY A 158 -11.46 4.17 0.39
C GLY A 158 -11.63 5.65 0.05
N ALA A 159 -10.65 6.22 -0.65
CA ALA A 159 -10.80 7.57 -1.22
C ALA A 159 -11.98 7.71 -2.22
N ASN A 160 -12.50 6.56 -2.69
CA ASN A 160 -13.79 6.43 -3.35
C ASN A 160 -14.67 5.55 -2.46
N ASP A 161 -15.88 6.01 -2.13
CA ASP A 161 -16.78 5.31 -1.21
C ASP A 161 -17.25 3.93 -1.72
N ASN A 162 -17.11 3.68 -3.03
CA ASN A 162 -17.34 2.36 -3.63
C ASN A 162 -16.23 1.33 -3.31
N ASP A 163 -15.14 1.73 -2.64
CA ASP A 163 -14.14 0.84 -2.05
C ASP A 163 -14.26 0.87 -0.51
N SER A 164 -14.25 -0.29 0.14
CA SER A 164 -14.25 -0.40 1.60
C SER A 164 -13.52 -1.65 2.04
N LEU A 165 -13.04 -1.67 3.29
CA LEU A 165 -12.38 -2.84 3.85
C LEU A 165 -13.34 -4.04 3.85
N ALA A 166 -14.59 -3.86 4.31
CA ALA A 166 -15.60 -4.93 4.30
C ALA A 166 -15.76 -5.57 2.90
N ARG A 167 -15.92 -4.77 1.84
CA ARG A 167 -16.03 -5.29 0.47
C ARG A 167 -14.76 -6.02 0.03
N LYS A 168 -13.57 -5.51 0.37
CA LYS A 168 -12.30 -6.17 0.03
C LYS A 168 -12.15 -7.50 0.75
N LEU A 169 -12.47 -7.57 2.04
CA LEU A 169 -12.43 -8.81 2.82
C LEU A 169 -13.40 -9.85 2.25
N GLN A 170 -14.65 -9.46 1.97
CA GLN A 170 -15.64 -10.33 1.34
C GLN A 170 -15.19 -10.84 -0.03
N HIS A 171 -14.63 -9.96 -0.88
CA HIS A 171 -14.14 -10.34 -2.20
C HIS A 171 -12.96 -11.33 -2.12
N LEU A 172 -12.00 -11.07 -1.22
CA LEU A 172 -10.88 -11.98 -0.96
C LEU A 172 -11.38 -13.36 -0.51
N ALA A 173 -12.29 -13.41 0.48
CA ALA A 173 -12.78 -14.65 1.05
C ALA A 173 -13.64 -15.48 0.08
N THR A 174 -14.40 -14.82 -0.81
CA THR A 174 -15.40 -15.50 -1.66
C THR A 174 -14.99 -15.67 -3.13
N LYS A 175 -14.04 -14.90 -3.65
CA LYS A 175 -13.70 -14.90 -5.09
C LYS A 175 -12.25 -15.28 -5.37
N GLN A 176 -11.29 -14.61 -4.75
CA GLN A 176 -9.89 -14.66 -5.22
C GLN A 176 -9.23 -16.03 -5.03
N PHE A 177 -9.56 -16.75 -3.96
CA PHE A 177 -8.90 -18.01 -3.62
C PHE A 177 -9.65 -19.28 -4.05
N ARG A 178 -10.67 -19.16 -4.92
CA ARG A 178 -11.56 -20.27 -5.30
C ARG A 178 -10.94 -21.31 -6.24
N PHE A 179 -9.80 -21.00 -6.85
CA PHE A 179 -9.14 -21.88 -7.80
C PHE A 179 -8.09 -22.76 -7.11
N SER A 180 -7.96 -23.99 -7.58
CA SER A 180 -6.98 -24.98 -7.09
C SER A 180 -5.92 -25.35 -8.12
N HIS A 181 -6.05 -24.87 -9.36
CA HIS A 181 -5.15 -25.18 -10.47
C HIS A 181 -4.95 -23.97 -11.37
N TYR A 182 -3.79 -23.90 -12.02
CA TYR A 182 -3.51 -23.05 -13.18
C TYR A 182 -2.79 -23.88 -14.23
N GLN A 183 -3.44 -24.14 -15.37
CA GLN A 183 -2.98 -25.11 -16.36
C GLN A 183 -2.70 -26.46 -15.67
N ASP A 184 -1.54 -27.07 -15.93
CA ASP A 184 -1.14 -28.36 -15.32
C ASP A 184 -0.59 -28.21 -13.88
N ASN A 185 -0.58 -27.01 -13.32
CA ASN A 185 -0.03 -26.76 -11.99
C ASN A 185 -1.14 -26.77 -10.93
N THR A 186 -1.09 -27.73 -10.00
CA THR A 186 -1.89 -27.70 -8.77
C THR A 186 -1.35 -26.62 -7.83
N LEU A 187 -2.22 -25.70 -7.40
CA LEU A 187 -1.92 -24.64 -6.46
C LEU A 187 -1.95 -25.21 -5.04
N THR A 188 -0.78 -25.55 -4.49
CA THR A 188 -0.65 -26.22 -3.19
C THR A 188 -0.72 -25.25 -2.01
N LYS A 189 -0.45 -23.96 -2.26
CA LYS A 189 -0.45 -22.93 -1.22
C LYS A 189 -1.09 -21.63 -1.70
N ARG A 190 -1.77 -20.94 -0.79
CA ARG A 190 -2.40 -19.63 -1.01
C ARG A 190 -1.74 -18.61 -0.12
N CYS A 191 -1.24 -17.55 -0.73
CA CYS A 191 -0.56 -16.47 -0.04
C CYS A 191 -1.30 -15.16 -0.29
N LEU A 192 -1.42 -14.35 0.76
CA LEU A 192 -2.05 -13.04 0.70
C LEU A 192 -1.04 -11.95 1.03
N ILE A 193 -0.98 -10.92 0.19
CA ILE A 193 -0.17 -9.74 0.38
C ILE A 193 -1.09 -8.52 0.32
N VAL A 194 -1.45 -7.98 1.47
CA VAL A 194 -2.17 -6.69 1.53
C VAL A 194 -1.27 -5.68 2.22
N LYS A 195 -0.89 -4.62 1.51
CA LYS A 195 -0.11 -3.49 2.06
C LYS A 195 -0.88 -2.19 1.92
N GLY A 196 -0.42 -1.13 2.58
CA GLY A 196 -1.03 0.18 2.45
C GLY A 196 -0.95 1.00 3.71
N ARG A 197 -1.95 1.87 3.91
CA ARG A 197 -2.02 2.79 5.05
C ARG A 197 -3.46 3.02 5.46
N LEU A 198 -3.73 2.97 6.76
CA LEU A 198 -5.00 3.36 7.34
C LEU A 198 -4.94 4.81 7.80
N PHE A 199 -6.01 5.55 7.60
CA PHE A 199 -6.12 6.93 8.02
C PHE A 199 -7.19 7.03 9.08
N TYR A 200 -6.78 7.51 10.24
CA TYR A 200 -7.63 7.62 11.42
C TYR A 200 -8.23 9.02 11.50
N PRO A 201 -9.46 9.16 12.02
CA PRO A 201 -9.97 10.46 12.35
C PRO A 201 -9.12 11.03 13.48
N LEU A 202 -8.94 12.35 13.48
CA LEU A 202 -8.17 13.06 14.49
C LEU A 202 -9.00 13.14 15.80
N VAL A 203 -8.99 12.07 16.59
CA VAL A 203 -9.76 12.00 17.85
C VAL A 203 -9.01 12.67 19.01
N ASP A 204 -7.66 12.67 18.98
CA ASP A 204 -6.79 13.12 20.08
C ASP A 204 -5.85 14.29 19.72
N LYS A 205 -6.38 15.31 19.03
CA LYS A 205 -5.83 16.68 18.90
C LYS A 205 -4.43 16.89 18.28
N SER A 206 -3.68 15.86 17.89
CA SER A 206 -2.40 16.05 17.18
C SER A 206 -2.28 15.26 15.89
N LEU A 207 -1.86 15.96 14.84
CA LEU A 207 -1.62 15.43 13.50
C LEU A 207 -0.45 14.44 13.45
N PHE A 208 0.41 14.45 14.47
CA PHE A 208 1.64 13.66 14.53
C PHE A 208 1.50 12.41 15.43
N ALA A 209 0.43 12.31 16.20
CA ALA A 209 0.20 11.17 17.09
C ALA A 209 -0.28 9.94 16.31
N ARG A 210 0.18 8.76 16.74
CA ARG A 210 -0.38 7.48 16.27
C ARG A 210 -1.72 7.22 16.94
N ALA A 211 -2.64 6.61 16.20
CA ALA A 211 -3.90 6.17 16.75
C ALA A 211 -3.71 4.88 17.55
N HIS A 212 -4.36 4.82 18.72
CA HIS A 212 -4.36 3.66 19.61
C HIS A 212 -5.76 3.07 19.85
N SER A 213 -6.78 3.62 19.19
CA SER A 213 -8.17 3.15 19.32
C SER A 213 -8.30 1.69 18.84
N PRO A 214 -9.14 0.88 19.51
CA PRO A 214 -9.47 -0.46 19.02
C PRO A 214 -9.98 -0.42 17.58
N THR A 215 -9.50 -1.33 16.74
CA THR A 215 -9.90 -1.46 15.34
C THR A 215 -10.39 -2.86 15.00
N VAL A 216 -10.72 -3.08 13.73
CA VAL A 216 -11.10 -4.40 13.20
C VAL A 216 -10.01 -5.43 13.52
N PRO A 217 -10.32 -6.59 14.13
CA PRO A 217 -9.32 -7.55 14.62
C PRO A 217 -8.35 -8.13 13.58
N CYS A 218 -8.73 -8.16 12.30
CA CYS A 218 -7.89 -8.71 11.23
C CYS A 218 -6.83 -7.72 10.70
N LEU A 219 -6.82 -6.48 11.16
CA LEU A 219 -5.78 -5.51 10.83
C LEU A 219 -4.50 -5.84 11.60
N ALA A 220 -3.34 -5.69 10.97
CA ALA A 220 -2.06 -5.94 11.63
C ALA A 220 -1.69 -4.78 12.57
N ASP A 221 -1.19 -5.04 13.78
CA ASP A 221 -0.89 -3.99 14.77
C ASP A 221 0.08 -2.92 14.30
N GLN A 222 1.03 -3.29 13.43
CA GLN A 222 2.07 -2.40 12.91
C GLN A 222 1.71 -1.72 11.59
N HIS A 223 0.48 -1.84 11.10
CA HIS A 223 0.07 -1.21 9.85
C HIS A 223 0.44 0.29 9.83
N LEU A 224 0.74 0.82 8.64
CA LEU A 224 1.05 2.24 8.50
C LEU A 224 -0.20 3.07 8.79
N GLN A 225 0.00 4.18 9.51
CA GLN A 225 -1.07 5.10 9.88
C GLN A 225 -0.86 6.47 9.26
N GLY A 226 -1.94 7.20 9.10
CA GLY A 226 -2.00 8.63 8.82
C GLY A 226 -3.30 9.19 9.40
N ASN A 227 -3.56 10.48 9.17
CA ASN A 227 -4.77 11.12 9.66
C ASN A 227 -5.68 11.51 8.50
N TRP A 228 -6.96 11.67 8.77
CA TRP A 228 -7.86 12.34 7.83
C TRP A 228 -8.74 13.37 8.53
N LEU A 229 -9.11 14.42 7.80
CA LEU A 229 -9.90 15.55 8.27
C LEU A 229 -10.93 15.96 7.22
N MET A 230 -12.04 16.54 7.69
CA MET A 230 -12.86 17.35 6.81
C MET A 230 -12.11 18.63 6.44
N TYR A 231 -12.44 19.19 5.29
CA TYR A 231 -11.74 20.35 4.75
C TYR A 231 -11.75 21.54 5.71
N ASP A 232 -12.89 21.86 6.32
CA ASP A 232 -12.98 22.98 7.26
C ASP A 232 -12.15 22.75 8.53
N ASP A 233 -12.17 21.51 9.06
CA ASP A 233 -11.35 21.13 10.20
C ASP A 233 -9.85 21.18 9.86
N PHE A 234 -9.49 20.74 8.65
CA PHE A 234 -8.12 20.81 8.14
C PHE A 234 -7.61 22.26 8.13
N LEU A 235 -8.41 23.21 7.64
CA LEU A 235 -8.03 24.62 7.60
C LEU A 235 -7.84 25.25 8.99
N GLN A 236 -8.57 24.77 10.00
CA GLN A 236 -8.56 25.33 11.35
C GLN A 236 -7.61 24.61 12.31
N HIS A 237 -7.03 23.48 11.90
CA HIS A 237 -6.24 22.64 12.79
C HIS A 237 -4.87 23.28 13.12
N PRO A 238 -4.50 23.45 14.41
CA PRO A 238 -3.25 24.14 14.80
C PRO A 238 -1.97 23.51 14.22
N ASP A 239 -1.86 22.18 14.23
CA ASP A 239 -0.70 21.49 13.64
C ASP A 239 -0.64 21.64 12.11
N VAL A 240 -1.80 21.73 11.44
CA VAL A 240 -1.87 21.92 9.99
C VAL A 240 -1.37 23.33 9.63
N ALA A 241 -1.72 24.33 10.44
CA ALA A 241 -1.29 25.72 10.24
C ALA A 241 0.23 25.95 10.40
N GLN A 242 0.95 25.00 11.00
CA GLN A 242 2.41 25.06 11.14
C GLN A 242 3.16 24.48 9.93
N LEU A 243 2.45 23.89 8.97
CA LEU A 243 3.04 23.19 7.83
C LEU A 243 2.61 23.86 6.51
N GLN A 244 3.45 23.68 5.50
CA GLN A 244 3.10 23.98 4.12
C GLN A 244 2.60 22.71 3.44
N TRP A 245 1.56 22.83 2.62
CA TRP A 245 0.81 21.68 2.12
C TRP A 245 0.75 21.64 0.61
N ARG A 246 0.76 20.41 0.08
CA ARG A 246 0.36 20.15 -1.30
C ARG A 246 -0.37 18.82 -1.42
N GLN A 247 -1.15 18.70 -2.47
CA GLN A 247 -1.78 17.44 -2.81
C GLN A 247 -0.71 16.43 -3.27
N ALA A 248 -0.83 15.18 -2.82
CA ALA A 248 0.01 14.08 -3.23
C ALA A 248 -0.37 13.59 -4.62
N ALA A 249 0.62 13.40 -5.49
CA ALA A 249 0.43 12.61 -6.70
C ALA A 249 0.21 11.13 -6.35
N ARG A 250 -0.37 10.32 -7.24
CA ARG A 250 -0.77 8.93 -6.93
C ARG A 250 0.40 8.03 -6.57
N GLU A 251 1.53 8.22 -7.23
CA GLU A 251 2.80 7.53 -6.99
C GLU A 251 3.44 7.89 -5.65
N GLU A 252 3.02 9.00 -5.04
CA GLU A 252 3.48 9.43 -3.72
C GLU A 252 2.59 8.88 -2.61
N TRP A 253 1.64 7.97 -2.89
CA TRP A 253 0.79 7.39 -1.84
C TRP A 253 1.53 6.33 -1.01
N LEU A 254 2.48 5.60 -1.60
CA LEU A 254 3.25 4.56 -0.92
C LEU A 254 4.23 5.18 0.09
N THR A 255 5.18 5.96 -0.42
CA THR A 255 6.35 6.49 0.29
C THR A 255 6.35 8.01 0.36
N HIS A 256 7.27 8.57 1.15
CA HIS A 256 7.53 10.00 1.27
C HIS A 256 7.77 10.65 -0.09
N HIS A 257 7.52 11.95 -0.16
CA HIS A 257 7.67 12.78 -1.33
C HIS A 257 9.02 12.58 -2.00
N GLN A 258 9.04 12.82 -3.31
CA GLN A 258 10.27 12.81 -4.09
C GLN A 258 10.92 14.19 -3.94
N PRO A 259 12.13 14.32 -3.35
CA PRO A 259 12.77 15.62 -3.18
C PRO A 259 13.03 16.33 -4.52
N SER A 260 13.11 15.58 -5.62
CA SER A 260 13.24 16.11 -6.98
C SER A 260 11.97 16.78 -7.51
N LYS A 261 10.80 16.49 -6.93
CA LYS A 261 9.54 17.14 -7.28
C LYS A 261 9.39 18.46 -6.53
N GLN A 262 9.88 19.53 -7.15
CA GLN A 262 9.66 20.91 -6.70
C GLN A 262 8.23 21.37 -7.02
N LEU A 263 7.24 20.72 -6.42
CA LEU A 263 5.85 21.15 -6.52
C LEU A 263 5.59 22.29 -5.54
N ALA A 264 4.81 23.28 -5.97
CA ALA A 264 4.47 24.42 -5.14
C ALA A 264 3.78 23.97 -3.84
N LEU A 265 4.27 24.48 -2.71
CA LEU A 265 3.66 24.32 -1.40
C LEU A 265 2.77 25.52 -1.12
N ALA A 266 1.60 25.28 -0.55
CA ALA A 266 0.66 26.31 -0.15
C ALA A 266 0.63 26.42 1.38
N GLN A 267 0.52 27.63 1.91
CA GLN A 267 0.09 27.79 3.29
C GLN A 267 -1.34 27.27 3.42
N VAL A 268 -1.74 26.81 4.62
CA VAL A 268 -3.07 26.23 4.82
C VAL A 268 -4.19 27.16 4.34
N ASN A 269 -4.05 28.48 4.52
CA ASN A 269 -5.03 29.48 4.09
C ASN A 269 -5.17 29.62 2.56
N ASP A 270 -4.16 29.17 1.80
CA ASP A 270 -4.15 29.19 0.34
C ASP A 270 -4.57 27.85 -0.26
N VAL A 271 -4.77 26.82 0.57
CA VAL A 271 -5.32 25.54 0.15
C VAL A 271 -6.76 25.77 -0.31
N ARG A 272 -7.07 25.33 -1.54
CA ARG A 272 -8.41 25.46 -2.12
C ARG A 272 -9.26 24.22 -1.83
N PRO A 273 -10.60 24.35 -1.76
CA PRO A 273 -11.48 23.21 -1.64
C PRO A 273 -11.29 22.22 -2.79
N LEU A 274 -11.42 20.93 -2.49
CA LEU A 274 -11.36 19.90 -3.51
C LEU A 274 -12.47 20.11 -4.54
N SER A 275 -12.15 19.97 -5.82
CA SER A 275 -13.12 20.08 -6.92
C SER A 275 -14.05 18.87 -7.03
N SER A 276 -13.89 17.87 -6.16
CA SER A 276 -14.62 16.60 -6.17
C SER A 276 -14.84 16.14 -4.73
N GLU A 277 -15.91 15.40 -4.49
CA GLU A 277 -16.25 14.81 -3.19
C GLU A 277 -15.29 13.67 -2.76
N ARG A 278 -14.44 13.19 -3.68
CA ARG A 278 -13.40 12.20 -3.35
C ARG A 278 -12.36 12.79 -2.42
N ALA A 279 -11.99 12.04 -1.40
CA ALA A 279 -10.90 12.42 -0.52
C ALA A 279 -9.58 12.50 -1.31
N ALA A 280 -8.78 13.53 -1.00
CA ALA A 280 -7.46 13.74 -1.56
C ALA A 280 -6.39 13.59 -0.49
N LEU A 281 -5.29 12.91 -0.81
CA LEU A 281 -4.15 12.83 0.07
C LEU A 281 -3.33 14.11 -0.06
N TRP A 282 -2.99 14.72 1.07
CA TRP A 282 -2.12 15.87 1.20
C TRP A 282 -0.87 15.51 1.99
N ILE A 283 0.23 16.17 1.64
CA ILE A 283 1.53 16.02 2.31
C ILE A 283 1.89 17.38 2.92
N GLY A 284 2.21 17.37 4.21
CA GLY A 284 2.58 18.54 4.99
C GLY A 284 4.09 18.59 5.21
N PHE A 285 4.67 19.77 5.03
CA PHE A 285 6.10 20.04 5.05
C PHE A 285 6.42 21.11 6.07
N ASP A 286 7.54 20.96 6.77
CA ASP A 286 8.08 22.03 7.62
C ASP A 286 8.86 23.09 6.81
N ASP A 287 9.37 24.11 7.50
CA ASP A 287 10.17 25.19 6.90
C ASP A 287 11.49 24.70 6.25
N GLN A 288 11.94 23.48 6.58
CA GLN A 288 13.11 22.82 5.99
C GLN A 288 12.73 21.93 4.79
N GLN A 289 11.48 22.01 4.33
CA GLN A 289 10.90 21.18 3.28
C GLN A 289 10.98 19.67 3.58
N GLN A 290 11.02 19.29 4.86
CA GLN A 290 10.92 17.90 5.26
C GLN A 290 9.45 17.53 5.44
N GLU A 291 9.07 16.35 4.95
CA GLU A 291 7.71 15.86 5.09
C GLU A 291 7.46 15.41 6.53
N GLN A 292 6.48 16.04 7.16
CA GLN A 292 6.09 15.82 8.55
C GLN A 292 4.80 15.03 8.68
N ALA A 293 3.87 15.17 7.72
CA ALA A 293 2.54 14.58 7.84
C ALA A 293 1.93 14.19 6.50
N ARG A 294 1.06 13.18 6.56
CA ARG A 294 0.17 12.77 5.47
C ARG A 294 -1.26 12.79 5.97
N CYS A 295 -2.09 13.60 5.33
CA CYS A 295 -3.47 13.77 5.73
C CYS A 295 -4.42 13.59 4.54
N PHE A 296 -5.42 12.72 4.66
CA PHE A 296 -6.53 12.76 3.72
C PHE A 296 -7.46 13.91 4.08
N VAL A 297 -7.78 14.74 3.09
CA VAL A 297 -8.77 15.81 3.25
C VAL A 297 -10.00 15.45 2.44
N ARG A 298 -11.18 15.62 3.05
CA ARG A 298 -12.48 15.35 2.43
C ARG A 298 -13.37 16.58 2.49
N VAL A 299 -14.16 16.84 1.45
CA VAL A 299 -15.17 17.89 1.44
C VAL A 299 -16.53 17.22 1.66
N LEU A 300 -17.44 17.89 2.38
CA LEU A 300 -18.83 17.43 2.48
C LEU A 300 -19.44 17.31 1.07
N PRO A 301 -20.34 16.33 0.83
CA PRO A 301 -21.13 16.33 -0.39
C PRO A 301 -21.84 17.67 -0.52
N ARG A 302 -21.84 18.27 -1.71
CA ARG A 302 -22.64 19.49 -1.90
C ARG A 302 -24.12 19.08 -1.77
N PRO A 303 -24.94 19.81 -0.99
CA PRO A 303 -26.34 19.45 -0.75
C PRO A 303 -27.18 19.42 -2.02
#